data_AF-A0A853EK03-F1
#
_entry.id   AF-A0A853EK03-F1
#
_cell.length_a   1.000
_cell.length_b   1.000
_cell.length_c   1.000
_cell.angle_alpha   90.00
_cell.angle_beta   90.00
_cell.angle_gamma   90.00
#
_symmetry.space_group_name_H-M   'P 1'
#
loop_
_entity.id
_entity.type
_entity.pdbx_description
1 polymer ?
#
loop_
_entity_poly.entity_id
_entity_poly.type
_entity_poly.pdbx_seq_one_letter_code
_entity_poly.pdbx_strand_id
1 'polypeptide(L)'
;TLEAIEGQRATVRVDGQDHEVDFTIPGVHNLLNACAALEVVLEVLGDRADLPGLLRTLGRVEAAFGRGEVLTLDGHPVQLSLVKNPAGFRMGLLSATAQAQAGEAVMVAINDEYADGRDMSWLWDVDFSALRQGGVTVVTGVRAWDMALRLDYDEVGVGRVEPDLRKALALLRQAAREADRPMRIFTTYTAMLSLRSILGELTEVEEVMS
;
A
#
# COMPACT_ATOMS: atom_id res chain seq x y z
N THR A 1 -5.25 4.37 -24.65
CA THR A 1 -6.18 3.58 -23.81
C THR A 1 -5.53 2.31 -23.32
N LEU A 2 -5.86 1.81 -22.12
CA LEU A 2 -5.35 0.54 -21.58
C LEU A 2 -6.25 -0.62 -22.04
N GLU A 3 -5.67 -1.64 -22.69
CA GLU A 3 -6.41 -2.72 -23.36
C GLU A 3 -6.36 -4.05 -22.60
N ALA A 4 -5.20 -4.38 -22.02
CA ALA A 4 -4.97 -5.62 -21.28
C ALA A 4 -3.92 -5.42 -20.19
N ILE A 5 -3.99 -6.23 -19.13
CA ILE A 5 -3.02 -6.25 -18.03
C ILE A 5 -2.72 -7.69 -17.66
N GLU A 6 -1.43 -8.03 -17.59
CA GLU A 6 -0.93 -9.30 -17.06
C GLU A 6 0.19 -9.01 -16.04
N GLY A 7 -0.17 -9.02 -14.74
CA GLY A 7 0.75 -8.61 -13.68
C GLY A 7 1.11 -7.11 -13.80
N GLN A 8 2.36 -6.83 -14.14
CA GLN A 8 2.88 -5.47 -14.36
C GLN A 8 3.06 -5.13 -15.85
N ARG A 9 2.74 -6.06 -16.75
CA ARG A 9 2.74 -5.81 -18.19
C ARG A 9 1.37 -5.31 -18.61
N ALA A 10 1.35 -4.26 -19.43
CA ALA A 10 0.11 -3.70 -19.96
C ALA A 10 0.22 -3.37 -21.44
N THR A 11 -0.88 -3.58 -22.16
CA THR A 11 -1.03 -3.18 -23.56
C THR A 11 -1.71 -1.82 -23.62
N VAL A 12 -1.00 -0.82 -24.12
CA VAL A 12 -1.48 0.56 -24.27
C VAL A 12 -1.70 0.85 -25.75
N ARG A 13 -2.92 1.22 -26.12
CA ARG A 13 -3.28 1.66 -27.47
C ARG A 13 -3.09 3.16 -27.64
N VAL A 14 -2.29 3.58 -28.62
CA VAL A 14 -2.09 4.98 -29.03
C VAL A 14 -2.32 5.06 -30.53
N ASP A 15 -3.20 5.95 -31.00
CA ASP A 15 -3.54 6.14 -32.42
C ASP A 15 -3.90 4.82 -33.16
N GLY A 16 -4.55 3.90 -32.46
CA GLY A 16 -4.93 2.59 -33.02
C GLY A 16 -3.79 1.56 -33.09
N GLN A 17 -2.59 1.88 -32.61
CA GLN A 17 -1.46 0.96 -32.48
C GLN A 17 -1.30 0.49 -31.04
N ASP A 18 -1.07 -0.81 -30.87
CA ASP A 18 -0.88 -1.42 -29.56
C ASP A 18 0.61 -1.44 -29.20
N HIS A 19 0.92 -1.01 -27.97
CA HIS A 19 2.26 -0.97 -27.41
C HIS A 19 2.31 -1.73 -26.09
N GLU A 20 3.25 -2.65 -25.95
CA GLU A 20 3.50 -3.31 -24.67
C GLU A 20 4.43 -2.46 -23.80
N VAL A 21 4.03 -2.28 -22.54
CA VAL A 21 4.82 -1.59 -21.52
C VAL A 21 4.90 -2.48 -20.28
N ASP A 22 6.12 -2.78 -19.86
CA ASP A 22 6.39 -3.36 -18.56
C ASP A 22 6.53 -2.21 -17.54
N PHE A 23 5.60 -2.13 -16.58
CA PHE A 23 5.58 -1.08 -15.56
C PHE A 23 6.39 -1.49 -14.32
N THR A 24 7.19 -0.56 -13.79
CA THR A 24 7.83 -0.73 -12.47
C THR A 24 6.85 -0.47 -11.32
N ILE A 25 5.87 0.43 -11.49
CA ILE A 25 4.88 0.73 -10.45
C ILE A 25 3.81 -0.38 -10.36
N PRO A 26 3.57 -0.98 -9.18
CA PRO A 26 2.59 -2.04 -9.04
C PRO A 26 1.15 -1.49 -8.95
N GLY A 27 0.20 -2.32 -9.40
CA GLY A 27 -1.24 -2.12 -9.16
C GLY A 27 -2.01 -1.46 -10.31
N VAL A 28 -3.16 -2.05 -10.65
CA VAL A 28 -4.00 -1.66 -11.80
C VAL A 28 -4.37 -0.17 -11.83
N HIS A 29 -4.67 0.42 -10.67
CA HIS A 29 -5.00 1.84 -10.56
C HIS A 29 -3.84 2.76 -10.97
N ASN A 30 -2.59 2.34 -10.71
CA ASN A 30 -1.41 3.11 -11.13
C ASN A 30 -1.19 3.00 -12.63
N LEU A 31 -1.45 1.84 -13.24
CA LEU A 31 -1.42 1.67 -14.69
C LEU A 31 -2.48 2.56 -15.37
N LEU A 32 -3.68 2.65 -14.80
CA LEU A 32 -4.72 3.58 -15.28
C LEU A 32 -4.28 5.04 -15.18
N ASN A 33 -3.72 5.46 -14.04
CA ASN A 33 -3.20 6.83 -13.87
C ASN A 33 -2.05 7.13 -14.85
N ALA A 34 -1.17 6.16 -15.09
CA ALA A 34 -0.07 6.28 -16.04
C ALA A 34 -0.58 6.43 -17.48
N CYS A 35 -1.60 5.65 -17.87
CA CYS A 35 -2.25 5.78 -19.17
C CYS A 35 -2.93 7.14 -19.34
N ALA A 36 -3.63 7.63 -18.30
CA ALA A 36 -4.26 8.95 -18.32
C ALA A 36 -3.20 10.07 -18.43
N ALA A 37 -2.08 9.95 -17.73
CA ALA A 37 -0.97 10.89 -17.83
C ALA A 37 -0.36 10.89 -19.25
N LEU A 38 -0.17 9.72 -19.86
CA LEU A 38 0.29 9.59 -21.24
C LEU A 38 -0.66 10.29 -22.21
N GLU A 39 -1.98 10.07 -22.07
CA GLU A 39 -3.00 10.70 -22.91
C GLU A 39 -2.94 12.23 -22.85
N VAL A 40 -2.84 12.80 -21.64
CA VAL A 40 -2.69 14.26 -21.47
C VAL A 40 -1.42 14.78 -22.14
N VAL A 41 -0.30 14.07 -22.02
CA VAL A 41 0.97 14.49 -22.64
C VAL A 41 0.90 14.44 -24.16
N LEU A 42 0.29 13.39 -24.72
CA LEU A 42 0.10 13.25 -26.17
C LEU A 42 -0.78 14.38 -26.70
N GLU A 43 -1.88 14.71 -26.02
CA GLU A 43 -2.78 15.81 -26.42
C GLU A 43 -2.06 17.18 -26.40
N VAL A 44 -1.24 17.44 -25.38
CA VAL A 44 -0.53 18.72 -25.24
C VAL A 44 0.64 18.86 -26.21
N LEU A 45 1.37 17.77 -26.47
CA LEU A 45 2.56 17.81 -27.34
C LEU A 45 2.21 17.63 -28.82
N GLY A 46 1.12 16.92 -29.13
CA GLY A 46 0.73 16.55 -30.49
C GLY A 46 1.90 15.90 -31.25
N ASP A 47 2.14 16.39 -32.46
CA ASP A 47 3.22 15.92 -33.35
C ASP A 47 4.65 16.04 -32.75
N ARG A 48 4.82 16.78 -31.66
CA ARG A 48 6.12 16.91 -30.97
C ARG A 48 6.39 15.78 -29.97
N ALA A 49 5.43 14.89 -29.75
CA ALA A 49 5.57 13.81 -28.79
C ALA A 49 6.55 12.74 -29.30
N ASP A 50 7.62 12.49 -28.54
CA ASP A 50 8.45 11.29 -28.72
C ASP A 50 7.76 10.09 -28.05
N LEU A 51 6.81 9.47 -28.75
CA LEU A 51 6.03 8.35 -28.21
C LEU A 51 6.94 7.21 -27.69
N PRO A 52 7.98 6.73 -28.42
CA PRO A 52 8.92 5.75 -27.88
C PRO A 52 9.61 6.22 -26.59
N GLY A 53 9.99 7.50 -26.50
CA GLY A 53 10.55 8.10 -25.28
C GLY A 53 9.56 8.13 -24.12
N LEU A 54 8.32 8.55 -24.39
CA LEU A 54 7.26 8.60 -23.39
C LEU A 54 6.92 7.22 -22.83
N LEU A 55 6.79 6.19 -23.68
CA LEU A 55 6.53 4.81 -23.25
C LEU A 55 7.68 4.26 -22.40
N ARG A 56 8.94 4.52 -22.77
CA ARG A 56 10.11 4.16 -21.95
C ARG A 56 10.11 4.85 -20.60
N THR A 57 9.78 6.13 -20.56
CA THR A 57 9.68 6.90 -19.30
C THR A 57 8.54 6.37 -18.44
N LEU A 58 7.40 6.06 -19.05
CA LEU A 58 6.21 5.55 -18.36
C LEU A 58 6.49 4.20 -17.69
N GLY A 59 7.22 3.31 -18.36
CA GLY A 59 7.63 2.02 -17.78
C GLY A 59 8.54 2.14 -16.57
N ARG A 60 9.32 3.24 -16.47
CA ARG A 60 10.26 3.53 -15.36
C ARG A 60 9.66 4.35 -14.23
N VAL A 61 8.36 4.67 -14.28
CA VAL A 61 7.72 5.39 -13.18
C VAL A 61 7.73 4.49 -11.95
N GLU A 62 8.35 4.98 -10.89
CA GLU A 62 8.38 4.31 -9.61
C GLU A 62 7.28 4.81 -8.69
N ALA A 63 6.97 4.02 -7.67
CA ALA A 63 5.93 4.34 -6.72
C ALA A 63 6.38 5.52 -5.85
N ALA A 64 5.69 6.66 -5.95
CA ALA A 64 5.88 7.75 -5.00
C ALA A 64 5.57 7.27 -3.57
N PHE A 65 6.41 7.67 -2.61
CA PHE A 65 6.32 7.50 -1.15
C PHE A 65 5.11 6.71 -0.60
N GLY A 66 5.39 5.60 0.11
CA GLY A 66 4.39 4.87 0.90
C GLY A 66 3.46 3.94 0.12
N ARG A 67 3.74 3.73 -1.17
CA ARG A 67 2.98 2.85 -2.07
C ARG A 67 3.66 1.50 -2.23
N GLY A 68 3.43 0.58 -1.30
CA GLY A 68 3.94 -0.79 -1.39
C GLY A 68 5.44 -0.90 -1.17
N GLU A 69 6.01 -0.02 -0.34
CA GLU A 69 7.39 -0.11 0.13
C GLU A 69 7.58 -1.46 0.84
N VAL A 70 8.51 -2.27 0.32
CA VAL A 70 8.91 -3.53 0.94
C VAL A 70 10.29 -3.32 1.54
N LEU A 71 10.39 -3.51 2.86
CA LEU A 71 11.64 -3.46 3.61
C LEU A 71 11.85 -4.77 4.35
N THR A 72 13.08 -5.07 4.73
CA THR A 72 13.41 -6.29 5.48
C THR A 72 13.62 -5.94 6.95
N LEU A 73 12.85 -6.58 7.85
CA LEU A 73 13.01 -6.46 9.29
C LEU A 73 13.20 -7.86 9.88
N ASP A 74 14.34 -8.09 10.55
CA ASP A 74 14.69 -9.40 11.12
C ASP A 74 14.71 -10.57 10.12
N GLY A 75 14.95 -10.28 8.83
CA GLY A 75 14.90 -11.29 7.77
C GLY A 75 13.50 -11.57 7.20
N HIS A 76 12.47 -10.91 7.73
CA HIS A 76 11.10 -10.98 7.20
C HIS A 76 10.77 -9.75 6.37
N PRO A 77 10.12 -9.89 5.20
CA PRO A 77 9.66 -8.74 4.43
C PRO A 77 8.50 -8.06 5.16
N VAL A 78 8.53 -6.72 5.17
CA VAL A 78 7.50 -5.83 5.71
C VAL A 78 6.97 -4.98 4.57
N GLN A 79 5.69 -5.11 4.26
CA GLN A 79 5.03 -4.26 3.27
C GLN A 79 4.24 -3.13 3.95
N LEU A 80 4.62 -1.88 3.67
CA LEU A 80 3.90 -0.70 4.15
C LEU A 80 2.91 -0.21 3.09
N SER A 81 1.64 -0.08 3.48
CA SER A 81 0.54 0.36 2.62
C SER A 81 -0.12 1.62 3.18
N LEU A 82 0.09 2.75 2.51
CA LEU A 82 -0.56 4.01 2.85
C LEU A 82 -2.06 3.97 2.52
N VAL A 83 -2.91 4.23 3.52
CA VAL A 83 -4.37 4.30 3.37
C VAL A 83 -4.88 5.68 3.81
N LYS A 84 -5.63 6.35 2.94
CA LYS A 84 -6.14 7.71 3.17
C LYS A 84 -7.64 7.87 2.93
N ASN A 85 -8.27 6.88 2.32
CA ASN A 85 -9.67 6.91 1.93
C ASN A 85 -10.16 5.48 1.64
N PRO A 86 -11.48 5.28 1.45
CA PRO A 86 -12.03 3.95 1.29
C PRO A 86 -11.47 3.19 0.09
N ALA A 87 -11.31 3.87 -1.05
CA ALA A 87 -10.79 3.26 -2.27
C ALA A 87 -9.34 2.78 -2.10
N GLY A 88 -8.48 3.61 -1.51
CA GLY A 88 -7.08 3.28 -1.24
C GLY A 88 -6.95 2.09 -0.28
N PHE A 89 -7.78 2.03 0.76
CA PHE A 89 -7.78 0.90 1.67
C PHE A 89 -8.26 -0.38 0.96
N ARG A 90 -9.37 -0.33 0.23
CA ARG A 90 -9.86 -1.48 -0.57
C ARG A 90 -8.78 -2.02 -1.51
N MET A 91 -8.04 -1.15 -2.20
CA MET A 91 -6.92 -1.57 -3.05
C MET A 91 -5.79 -2.23 -2.24
N GLY A 92 -5.46 -1.70 -1.07
CA GLY A 92 -4.50 -2.33 -0.16
C GLY A 92 -4.93 -3.72 0.28
N LEU A 93 -6.21 -3.91 0.61
CA LEU A 93 -6.78 -5.21 0.99
C LEU A 93 -6.78 -6.19 -0.18
N LEU A 94 -7.15 -5.75 -1.38
CA LEU A 94 -7.08 -6.57 -2.59
C LEU A 94 -5.65 -7.03 -2.88
N SER A 95 -4.68 -6.11 -2.76
CA SER A 95 -3.26 -6.45 -2.89
C SER A 95 -2.85 -7.48 -1.84
N ALA A 96 -3.29 -7.33 -0.59
CA ALA A 96 -3.05 -8.32 0.45
C ALA A 96 -3.64 -9.68 0.08
N THR A 97 -4.88 -9.76 -0.39
CA THR A 97 -5.48 -11.05 -0.78
C THR A 97 -4.80 -11.70 -1.99
N ALA A 98 -4.31 -10.92 -2.94
CA ALA A 98 -3.65 -11.43 -4.15
C ALA A 98 -2.19 -11.85 -3.88
N GLN A 99 -1.51 -11.16 -2.96
CA GLN A 99 -0.11 -11.39 -2.60
C GLN A 99 0.07 -12.23 -1.34
N ALA A 100 -1.01 -12.48 -0.59
CA ALA A 100 -0.97 -13.21 0.68
C ALA A 100 -0.38 -14.60 0.45
N GLN A 101 0.92 -14.69 0.70
CA GLN A 101 1.50 -15.89 1.24
C GLN A 101 0.70 -16.18 2.52
N ALA A 102 -0.01 -17.30 2.54
CA ALA A 102 -0.91 -17.63 3.63
C ALA A 102 -0.20 -17.42 4.98
N GLY A 103 -0.73 -16.51 5.80
CA GLY A 103 -0.21 -16.23 7.14
C GLY A 103 0.72 -15.02 7.26
N GLU A 104 0.41 -13.86 6.69
CA GLU A 104 1.06 -12.60 7.09
C GLU A 104 0.69 -12.21 8.54
N ALA A 105 1.62 -11.57 9.26
CA ALA A 105 1.30 -10.81 10.47
C ALA A 105 0.84 -9.40 10.08
N VAL A 106 -0.40 -9.05 10.40
CA VAL A 106 -1.04 -7.80 9.93
C VAL A 106 -1.11 -6.77 11.05
N MET A 107 -0.71 -5.53 10.74
CA MET A 107 -0.93 -4.35 11.57
C MET A 107 -1.81 -3.33 10.86
N VAL A 108 -2.72 -2.69 11.60
CA VAL A 108 -3.48 -1.53 11.14
C VAL A 108 -3.19 -0.33 12.06
N ALA A 109 -2.59 0.73 11.51
CA ALA A 109 -2.11 1.91 12.24
C ALA A 109 -2.86 3.18 11.82
N ILE A 110 -3.75 3.66 12.68
CA ILE A 110 -4.67 4.75 12.37
C ILE A 110 -4.43 5.94 13.30
N ASN A 111 -4.04 7.06 12.69
CA ASN A 111 -4.03 8.39 13.29
C ASN A 111 -5.10 9.27 12.61
N ASP A 112 -5.41 10.39 13.23
CA ASP A 112 -6.39 11.39 12.77
C ASP A 112 -5.82 12.82 12.84
N GLU A 113 -4.51 12.97 12.61
CA GLU A 113 -3.90 14.31 12.57
C GLU A 113 -4.39 15.09 11.34
N TYR A 114 -4.09 16.40 11.30
CA TYR A 114 -4.54 17.26 10.19
C TYR A 114 -4.15 16.72 8.81
N ALA A 115 -2.98 16.08 8.68
CA ALA A 115 -2.51 15.48 7.44
C ALA A 115 -3.19 14.14 7.08
N ASP A 116 -3.85 13.49 8.05
CA ASP A 116 -4.60 12.24 7.86
C ASP A 116 -6.09 12.50 7.59
N GLY A 117 -6.60 13.60 8.13
CA GLY A 117 -8.03 13.89 8.22
C GLY A 117 -8.52 13.63 9.64
N ARG A 118 -9.19 14.63 10.24
CA ARG A 118 -9.74 14.51 11.60
C ARG A 118 -11.00 13.63 11.67
N ASP A 119 -11.70 13.49 10.54
CA ASP A 119 -12.87 12.65 10.42
C ASP A 119 -12.48 11.29 9.83
N MET A 120 -12.56 10.26 10.68
CA MET A 120 -12.23 8.87 10.33
C MET A 120 -13.47 8.02 10.03
N SER A 121 -14.64 8.66 9.82
CA SER A 121 -15.87 7.95 9.47
C SER A 121 -15.76 7.16 8.17
N TRP A 122 -14.88 7.56 7.25
CA TRP A 122 -14.62 6.84 6.01
C TRP A 122 -14.18 5.38 6.21
N LEU A 123 -13.65 5.02 7.39
CA LEU A 123 -13.33 3.62 7.73
C LEU A 123 -14.58 2.72 7.72
N TRP A 124 -15.76 3.28 7.96
CA TRP A 124 -17.04 2.56 7.88
C TRP A 124 -17.45 2.21 6.46
N ASP A 125 -16.90 2.90 5.45
CA ASP A 125 -17.14 2.60 4.03
C ASP A 125 -16.19 1.53 3.47
N VAL A 126 -15.24 1.03 4.26
CA VAL A 126 -14.29 -0.02 3.86
C VAL A 126 -14.83 -1.38 4.28
N ASP A 127 -14.80 -2.38 3.39
CA ASP A 127 -15.10 -3.77 3.72
C ASP A 127 -13.81 -4.49 4.15
N PHE A 128 -13.73 -4.92 5.40
CA PHE A 128 -12.59 -5.63 5.98
C PHE A 128 -12.75 -7.15 5.98
N SER A 129 -13.80 -7.70 5.37
CA SER A 129 -14.07 -9.14 5.34
C SER A 129 -12.89 -9.97 4.83
N ALA A 130 -12.07 -9.41 3.93
CA ALA A 130 -10.83 -9.99 3.44
C ALA A 130 -9.82 -10.35 4.55
N LEU A 131 -9.88 -9.71 5.72
CA LEU A 131 -8.99 -9.96 6.85
C LEU A 131 -9.53 -11.02 7.83
N ARG A 132 -10.78 -11.48 7.70
CA ARG A 132 -11.41 -12.40 8.68
C ARG A 132 -10.61 -13.67 8.92
N GLN A 133 -10.06 -14.26 7.85
CA GLN A 133 -9.36 -15.55 7.95
C GLN A 133 -8.04 -15.45 8.73
N GLY A 134 -7.28 -14.37 8.53
CA GLY A 134 -5.98 -14.15 9.18
C GLY A 134 -6.05 -13.33 10.46
N GLY A 135 -7.08 -12.51 10.60
CA GLY A 135 -7.20 -11.48 11.63
C GLY A 135 -6.20 -10.33 11.45
N VAL A 136 -6.24 -9.40 12.40
CA VAL A 136 -5.25 -8.33 12.57
C VAL A 136 -4.45 -8.62 13.84
N THR A 137 -3.14 -8.78 13.71
CA THR A 137 -2.24 -9.07 14.84
C THR A 137 -2.22 -7.89 15.82
N VAL A 138 -2.04 -6.67 15.32
CA VAL A 138 -1.95 -5.45 16.14
C VAL A 138 -2.70 -4.28 15.51
N VAL A 139 -3.56 -3.62 16.28
CA VAL A 139 -4.15 -2.33 15.91
C VAL A 139 -3.48 -1.24 16.74
N THR A 140 -3.09 -0.13 16.12
CA THR A 140 -2.26 0.92 16.74
C THR A 140 -2.59 2.32 16.22
N GLY A 141 -1.93 3.34 16.78
CA GLY A 141 -2.16 4.76 16.50
C GLY A 141 -3.18 5.40 17.43
N VAL A 142 -3.38 6.71 17.25
CA VAL A 142 -4.28 7.53 18.09
C VAL A 142 -5.70 6.99 18.10
N ARG A 143 -6.15 6.40 16.99
CA ARG A 143 -7.50 5.83 16.82
C ARG A 143 -7.51 4.30 16.88
N ALA A 144 -6.55 3.69 17.58
CA ALA A 144 -6.43 2.24 17.66
C ALA A 144 -7.72 1.55 18.15
N TRP A 145 -8.35 2.10 19.19
CA TRP A 145 -9.59 1.53 19.75
C TRP A 145 -10.78 1.65 18.80
N ASP A 146 -10.90 2.77 18.08
CA ASP A 146 -11.96 2.97 17.10
C ASP A 146 -11.80 2.02 15.91
N MET A 147 -10.57 1.82 15.45
CA MET A 147 -10.27 0.86 14.38
C MET A 147 -10.53 -0.58 14.86
N ALA A 148 -10.19 -0.92 16.10
CA ALA A 148 -10.50 -2.24 16.66
C ALA A 148 -12.01 -2.48 16.71
N LEU A 149 -12.80 -1.49 17.14
CA LEU A 149 -14.26 -1.55 17.10
C LEU A 149 -14.76 -1.71 15.66
N ARG A 150 -14.22 -0.94 14.71
CA ARG A 150 -14.60 -1.07 13.31
C ARG A 150 -14.33 -2.47 12.77
N LEU A 151 -13.18 -3.08 13.09
CA LEU A 151 -12.85 -4.45 12.69
C LEU A 151 -13.81 -5.49 13.30
N ASP A 152 -14.22 -5.29 14.54
CA ASP A 152 -15.17 -6.17 15.25
C ASP A 152 -16.53 -6.22 14.54
N TYR A 153 -17.02 -5.09 14.01
CA TYR A 153 -18.25 -5.05 13.21
C TYR A 153 -18.17 -5.89 11.92
N ASP A 154 -16.98 -6.06 11.36
CA ASP A 154 -16.74 -6.95 10.22
C ASP A 154 -16.30 -8.35 10.68
N GLU A 155 -16.42 -8.70 11.96
CA GLU A 155 -16.02 -10.02 12.52
C GLU A 155 -14.55 -10.35 12.27
N VAL A 156 -13.69 -9.34 12.16
CA VAL A 156 -12.24 -9.50 12.00
C VAL A 156 -11.60 -9.59 13.38
N GLY A 157 -11.01 -10.74 13.69
CA GLY A 157 -10.33 -10.95 14.97
C GLY A 157 -9.15 -10.00 15.15
N VAL A 158 -9.08 -9.31 16.29
CA VAL A 158 -7.96 -8.43 16.68
C VAL A 158 -7.16 -9.07 17.80
N GLY A 159 -5.86 -9.31 17.55
CA GLY A 159 -4.96 -9.93 18.53
C GLY A 159 -4.61 -9.00 19.69
N ARG A 160 -4.15 -7.78 19.38
CA ARG A 160 -3.79 -6.75 20.36
C ARG A 160 -4.20 -5.36 19.87
N VAL A 161 -4.57 -4.49 20.80
CA VAL A 161 -4.73 -3.06 20.58
C VAL A 161 -3.67 -2.35 21.42
N GLU A 162 -2.75 -1.63 20.78
CA GLU A 162 -1.63 -0.93 21.43
C GLU A 162 -1.47 0.44 20.76
N PRO A 163 -1.93 1.53 21.38
CA PRO A 163 -1.87 2.87 20.78
C PRO A 163 -0.46 3.38 20.49
N ASP A 164 0.56 2.95 21.24
CA ASP A 164 1.95 3.37 21.01
C ASP A 164 2.57 2.61 19.82
N LEU A 165 2.95 3.34 18.78
CA LEU A 165 3.46 2.76 17.53
C LEU A 165 4.74 1.92 17.74
N ARG A 166 5.62 2.31 18.67
CA ARG A 166 6.88 1.58 18.91
C ARG A 166 6.61 0.26 19.62
N LYS A 167 5.75 0.26 20.62
CA LYS A 167 5.31 -0.97 21.31
C LYS A 167 4.53 -1.88 20.37
N ALA A 168 3.63 -1.33 19.56
CA ALA A 168 2.87 -2.08 18.58
C ALA A 168 3.78 -2.76 17.55
N LEU A 169 4.81 -2.05 17.06
CA LEU A 169 5.78 -2.62 16.13
C LEU A 169 6.58 -3.75 16.78
N ALA A 170 6.96 -3.62 18.06
CA ALA A 170 7.62 -4.69 18.80
C ALA A 170 6.73 -5.94 18.93
N LEU A 171 5.43 -5.76 19.20
CA LEU A 171 4.44 -6.85 19.25
C LEU A 171 4.27 -7.54 17.89
N LEU A 172 4.17 -6.76 16.81
CA LEU A 172 4.08 -7.29 15.45
C LEU A 172 5.33 -8.10 15.10
N ARG A 173 6.51 -7.54 15.36
CA ARG A 173 7.81 -8.17 15.13
C ARG A 173 7.93 -9.49 15.90
N GLN A 174 7.50 -9.52 17.16
CA GLN A 174 7.49 -10.74 17.96
C GLN A 174 6.58 -11.81 17.33
N ALA A 175 5.35 -11.47 16.99
CA ALA A 175 4.39 -12.40 16.38
C ALA A 175 4.87 -12.93 15.02
N ALA A 176 5.49 -12.06 14.21
CA ALA A 176 6.08 -12.45 12.92
C ALA A 176 7.21 -13.47 13.10
N ARG A 177 8.12 -13.24 14.06
CA ARG A 177 9.24 -14.15 14.34
C ARG A 177 8.79 -15.50 14.90
N GLU A 178 7.83 -15.50 15.82
CA GLU A 178 7.33 -16.74 16.45
C GLU A 178 6.72 -17.71 15.44
N ALA A 179 6.15 -17.17 14.35
CA ALA A 179 5.47 -17.95 13.33
C ALA A 179 6.21 -17.99 11.98
N ASP A 180 7.39 -17.38 11.89
CA ASP A 180 8.19 -17.22 10.67
C ASP A 180 7.41 -16.59 9.49
N ARG A 181 6.78 -15.44 9.73
CA ARG A 181 5.79 -14.83 8.84
C ARG A 181 6.23 -13.49 8.26
N PRO A 182 5.90 -13.19 6.99
CA PRO A 182 5.97 -11.83 6.46
C PRO A 182 5.02 -10.89 7.21
N MET A 183 5.30 -9.58 7.16
CA MET A 183 4.52 -8.54 7.82
C MET A 183 3.85 -7.61 6.82
N ARG A 184 2.64 -7.18 7.14
CA ARG A 184 1.90 -6.15 6.38
C ARG A 184 1.38 -5.07 7.32
N ILE A 185 1.60 -3.81 6.95
CA ILE A 185 1.16 -2.66 7.75
C ILE A 185 0.28 -1.76 6.87
N PHE A 186 -1.00 -1.66 7.21
CA PHE A 186 -1.90 -0.63 6.69
C PHE A 186 -1.81 0.59 7.59
N THR A 187 -1.49 1.76 7.03
CA THR A 187 -1.18 2.91 7.86
C THR A 187 -1.64 4.23 7.24
N THR A 188 -2.13 5.12 8.09
CA THR A 188 -2.39 6.53 7.75
C THR A 188 -1.06 7.29 7.58
N TYR A 189 -1.10 8.53 7.10
CA TYR A 189 0.11 9.23 6.69
C TYR A 189 1.05 9.55 7.85
N THR A 190 0.54 10.13 8.95
CA THR A 190 1.41 10.47 10.09
C THR A 190 1.87 9.23 10.86
N ALA A 191 1.03 8.19 10.91
CA ALA A 191 1.41 6.89 11.45
C ALA A 191 2.53 6.25 10.62
N MET A 192 2.47 6.36 9.28
CA MET A 192 3.53 5.89 8.38
C MET A 192 4.85 6.59 8.64
N LEU A 193 4.86 7.93 8.73
CA LEU A 193 6.08 8.69 9.00
C LEU A 193 6.74 8.26 10.30
N SER A 194 5.91 8.10 11.35
CA SER A 194 6.37 7.67 12.67
C SER A 194 6.93 6.24 12.65
N LEU A 195 6.23 5.30 11.99
CA LEU A 195 6.67 3.92 11.85
C LEU A 195 7.97 3.82 11.06
N ARG A 196 8.14 4.57 9.96
CA ARG A 196 9.40 4.61 9.20
C ARG A 196 10.55 5.15 10.04
N SER A 197 10.32 6.20 10.84
CA SER A 197 11.34 6.69 11.77
C SER A 197 11.77 5.61 12.76
N ILE A 198 10.82 4.87 13.34
CA ILE A 198 11.12 3.77 14.27
C ILE A 198 11.85 2.62 13.56
N LEU A 199 11.42 2.26 12.36
CA LEU A 199 12.06 1.21 11.54
C LEU A 199 13.49 1.60 11.17
N GLY A 200 13.73 2.86 10.81
CA GLY A 200 15.06 3.36 10.50
C GLY A 200 16.07 3.28 11.65
N GLU A 201 15.61 3.22 12.90
CA GLU A 201 16.47 2.95 14.06
C GLU A 201 16.78 1.45 14.24
N LEU A 202 15.93 0.58 13.70
CA LEU A 202 15.93 -0.88 13.92
C LEU A 202 16.56 -1.67 12.76
N THR A 203 16.70 -1.07 11.59
CA THR A 203 17.25 -1.69 10.38
C THR A 203 18.38 -0.84 9.82
N GLU A 204 19.43 -1.46 9.27
CA GLU A 204 20.22 -0.82 8.22
C GLU A 204 19.25 -0.66 7.04
N VAL A 205 18.61 0.51 6.93
CA VAL A 205 17.79 0.82 5.77
C VAL A 205 18.77 0.88 4.60
N GLU A 206 18.71 -0.10 3.70
CA GLU A 206 19.08 0.19 2.31
C GLU A 206 18.12 1.29 1.90
N GLU A 207 18.61 2.53 2.02
CA GLU A 207 17.99 3.70 1.45
C GLU A 207 17.75 3.37 -0.02
N VAL A 208 16.51 2.98 -0.36
CA VAL A 208 16.02 3.15 -1.73
C VAL A 208 15.82 4.65 -1.90
N MET A 209 16.96 5.34 -2.00
CA MET A 209 17.07 6.72 -2.38
C MET A 209 16.97 6.79 -3.89
N SER A 210 16.01 7.64 -4.30
CA SER A 210 15.83 8.30 -5.59
C SER A 210 15.41 7.47 -6.79
#